data_AF-A0A6S6M237-F1
#
_entry.id   AF-A0A6S6M237-F1
#
_cell.length_a   1.000
_cell.length_b   1.000
_cell.length_c   1.000
_cell.angle_alpha   90.00
_cell.angle_beta   90.00
_cell.angle_gamma   90.00
#
_symmetry.space_group_name_H-M   'P 1'
#
loop_
_entity.id
_entity.type
_entity.pdbx_description
1 polymer ?
#
loop_
_entity_poly.entity_id
_entity_poly.type
_entity_poly.pdbx_seq_one_letter_code
_entity_poly.pdbx_strand_id
1 'polypeptide(L)'
;MQIAVSDKHQNQRQVYTLKVGSELKLPGSNLTLRVENFLPHFVMEGTTLTSQSNELVNPAAQIVIREDAKEIYKGWLFSLYPTTHAFQHPFYGFTLVDYLTSS
;
A
#
# COMPACT_ATOMS: atom_id res chain seq x y z
N MET A 1 0.72 -0.49 -9.98
CA MET A 1 1.10 -1.37 -8.85
C MET A 1 -0.06 -2.26 -8.49
N GLN A 2 0.23 -3.43 -7.91
CA GLN A 2 -0.76 -4.39 -7.42
C GLN A 2 -0.73 -4.42 -5.90
N ILE A 3 -1.86 -4.15 -5.28
CA ILE A 3 -2.04 -4.23 -3.83
C ILE A 3 -3.04 -5.34 -3.54
N ALA A 4 -2.62 -6.31 -2.73
CA ALA A 4 -3.51 -7.31 -2.18
C ALA A 4 -4.22 -6.74 -0.96
N VAL A 5 -5.55 -6.86 -0.94
CA VAL A 5 -6.41 -6.57 0.18
C VAL A 5 -6.97 -7.89 0.69
N SER A 6 -6.71 -8.19 1.96
CA SER A 6 -7.24 -9.36 2.65
C SER A 6 -8.41 -8.92 3.55
N ASP A 7 -9.61 -9.43 3.28
CA ASP A 7 -10.80 -9.29 4.11
C ASP A 7 -10.93 -10.54 4.99
N LYS A 8 -10.75 -10.36 6.30
CA LYS A 8 -10.83 -11.43 7.30
C LYS A 8 -12.26 -11.85 7.64
N HIS A 9 -13.27 -11.01 7.38
CA HIS A 9 -14.66 -11.39 7.57
C HIS A 9 -15.10 -12.42 6.53
N GLN A 10 -14.73 -12.17 5.27
CA GLN A 10 -15.10 -13.03 4.15
C GLN A 10 -14.06 -14.12 3.87
N ASN A 11 -12.95 -14.12 4.61
CA ASN A 11 -11.76 -14.93 4.34
C ASN A 11 -11.33 -14.83 2.86
N GLN A 12 -11.41 -13.61 2.32
CA GLN A 12 -11.18 -13.32 0.91
C GLN A 12 -9.90 -12.50 0.76
N ARG A 13 -9.15 -12.76 -0.31
CA ARG A 13 -8.02 -11.95 -0.71
C ARG A 13 -8.20 -11.52 -2.16
N GLN A 14 -8.24 -10.22 -2.40
CA GLN A 14 -8.39 -9.65 -3.73
C GLN A 14 -7.20 -8.75 -4.07
N VAL A 15 -6.74 -8.81 -5.32
CA VAL A 15 -5.64 -7.99 -5.81
C VAL A 15 -6.21 -6.87 -6.68
N TYR A 16 -5.85 -5.64 -6.35
CA TYR A 16 -6.25 -4.44 -7.09
C TYR A 16 -5.04 -3.82 -7.78
N THR A 17 -5.21 -3.46 -9.05
CA THR A 17 -4.22 -2.70 -9.80
C THR A 17 -4.50 -1.21 -9.62
N LEU A 18 -3.63 -0.52 -8.87
CA LEU A 18 -3.73 0.90 -8.54
C LEU A 18 -2.55 1.68 -9.13
N LYS A 19 -2.78 2.98 -9.33
CA LYS A 19 -1.75 3.95 -9.74
C LYS A 19 -1.49 4.94 -8.59
N VAL A 20 -0.34 5.59 -8.60
CA VAL A 20 -0.09 6.72 -7.69
C VAL A 20 -1.16 7.79 -7.93
N GLY A 21 -1.72 8.35 -6.86
CA GLY A 21 -2.83 9.31 -6.89
C GLY A 21 -4.22 8.69 -7.03
N SER A 22 -4.33 7.37 -7.24
CA SER A 22 -5.64 6.70 -7.29
C SER A 22 -6.19 6.39 -5.89
N GLU A 23 -7.52 6.38 -5.80
CA GLU A 23 -8.26 5.97 -4.61
C GLU A 23 -9.12 4.74 -4.95
N LEU A 24 -9.22 3.82 -3.98
CA LEU A 24 -10.01 2.60 -4.04
C LEU A 24 -10.92 2.56 -2.80
N LYS A 25 -12.23 2.65 -3.01
CA LYS A 25 -13.20 2.35 -1.97
C LYS A 25 -13.36 0.83 -1.88
N LEU A 26 -13.13 0.26 -0.71
CA LEU A 26 -13.28 -1.18 -0.49
C LEU A 26 -14.75 -1.57 -0.47
N PRO A 27 -15.21 -2.48 -1.37
CA PRO A 27 -16.61 -2.90 -1.42
C PRO A 27 -17.08 -3.47 -0.07
N GLY A 28 -18.28 -3.07 0.36
CA GLY A 28 -18.85 -3.56 1.62
C GLY A 28 -18.26 -2.94 2.89
N SER A 29 -17.44 -1.90 2.78
CA SER A 29 -16.89 -1.18 3.93
C SER A 29 -16.92 0.34 3.75
N ASN A 30 -16.66 1.08 4.83
CA ASN A 30 -16.45 2.53 4.82
C ASN A 30 -14.98 2.91 4.59
N LEU A 31 -14.13 1.93 4.25
CA LEU A 31 -12.70 2.16 4.06
C LEU A 31 -12.39 2.57 2.62
N THR A 32 -11.54 3.60 2.51
CA THR A 32 -10.93 4.04 1.26
C THR A 32 -9.41 3.96 1.38
N LEU A 33 -8.79 3.24 0.46
CA LEU A 33 -7.35 3.16 0.27
C LEU A 33 -6.94 4.19 -0.79
N ARG A 34 -5.98 5.04 -0.48
CA ARG A 34 -5.32 5.91 -1.45
C ARG A 34 -3.84 5.59 -1.55
N VAL A 35 -3.31 5.64 -2.75
CA VAL A 35 -1.86 5.55 -2.99
C VAL A 35 -1.31 6.96 -3.18
N GLU A 36 -0.43 7.41 -2.29
CA GLU A 36 0.16 8.76 -2.37
C GLU A 36 1.50 8.76 -3.10
N ASN A 37 2.36 7.78 -2.82
CA ASN A 37 3.71 7.71 -3.38
C ASN A 37 4.13 6.28 -3.70
N PHE A 38 5.11 6.14 -4.58
CA PHE A 38 5.78 4.88 -4.87
C PHE A 38 7.29 5.12 -4.99
N LEU A 39 8.08 4.33 -4.28
CA LEU A 39 9.54 4.37 -4.31
C LEU A 39 10.04 2.99 -4.73
N PRO A 40 10.60 2.84 -5.95
CA PRO A 40 11.07 1.53 -6.44
C PRO A 40 12.31 1.02 -5.68
N HIS A 41 13.12 1.92 -5.12
CA HIS A 41 14.27 1.60 -4.28
C HIS A 41 14.20 2.39 -2.97
N PHE A 42 13.26 2.02 -2.10
CA PHE A 42 13.06 2.67 -0.82
C PHE A 42 14.33 2.61 0.04
N VAL A 43 14.81 3.77 0.44
CA VAL A 43 15.90 3.96 1.42
C VAL A 43 15.52 5.05 2.42
N MET A 44 16.12 4.96 3.62
CA MET A 44 16.06 6.01 4.62
C MET A 44 17.42 6.72 4.66
N GLU A 45 17.47 7.94 4.14
CA GLU A 45 18.65 8.80 4.18
C GLU A 45 18.51 9.79 5.34
N GLY A 46 19.09 9.44 6.49
CA GLY A 46 18.88 10.18 7.74
C GLY A 46 17.40 10.14 8.15
N THR A 47 16.71 11.27 8.04
CA THR A 47 15.26 11.39 8.32
C THR A 47 14.39 11.43 7.07
N THR A 48 15.00 11.35 5.88
CA THR A 48 14.30 11.46 4.61
C THR A 48 14.04 10.07 4.03
N LEU A 49 12.79 9.80 3.68
CA LEU A 49 12.40 8.60 2.95
C LEU A 49 12.41 8.90 1.46
N THR A 50 13.26 8.23 0.68
CA THR A 50 13.46 8.52 -0.76
C THR A 50 13.75 7.25 -1.56
N SER A 51 13.85 7.40 -2.89
CA SER A 51 14.30 6.34 -3.78
C SER A 51 15.76 6.56 -4.17
N GLN A 52 16.62 5.57 -3.94
CA GLN A 52 18.04 5.67 -4.35
C GLN A 52 18.24 5.49 -5.86
N SER A 53 17.35 4.75 -6.51
CA SER A 53 17.36 4.51 -7.97
C SER A 53 15.94 4.32 -8.50
N ASN A 54 15.79 4.18 -9.81
CA ASN A 54 14.52 3.81 -10.46
C ASN A 54 14.34 2.29 -10.61
N GLU A 55 15.35 1.50 -10.26
CA GLU A 55 15.30 0.04 -10.25
C GLU A 55 14.46 -0.49 -9.08
N LEU A 56 13.73 -1.60 -9.29
CA LEU A 56 12.89 -2.25 -8.29
C LEU A 56 13.72 -3.08 -7.30
N VAL A 57 14.48 -2.42 -6.43
CA VAL A 57 15.37 -3.07 -5.45
C VAL A 57 14.67 -3.32 -4.11
N ASN A 58 13.95 -2.31 -3.60
CA ASN A 58 13.16 -2.39 -2.38
C ASN A 58 11.88 -1.57 -2.57
N PRO A 59 10.92 -2.07 -3.37
CA PRO A 59 9.79 -1.26 -3.75
C PRO A 59 8.84 -1.08 -2.57
N ALA A 60 8.44 0.17 -2.36
CA ALA A 60 7.51 0.55 -1.31
C ALA A 60 6.43 1.50 -1.85
N ALA A 61 5.20 1.31 -1.40
CA ALA A 61 4.07 2.18 -1.73
C ALA A 61 3.58 2.88 -0.47
N GLN A 62 3.52 4.21 -0.49
CA GLN A 62 2.89 4.97 0.58
C GLN A 62 1.39 4.97 0.37
N ILE A 63 0.67 4.49 1.38
CA ILE A 63 -0.78 4.44 1.38
C ILE A 63 -1.37 5.30 2.48
N VAL A 64 -2.58 5.78 2.22
CA VAL A 64 -3.46 6.40 3.21
C VAL A 64 -4.74 5.58 3.29
N ILE A 65 -5.14 5.20 4.50
CA ILE A 65 -6.45 4.60 4.75
C ILE A 65 -7.34 5.63 5.41
N ARG A 66 -8.55 5.78 4.87
CA ARG A 66 -9.60 6.61 5.44
C ARG A 66 -10.80 5.76 5.82
N GLU A 67 -11.42 6.07 6.95
CA GLU A 67 -12.71 5.54 7.36
C GLU A 67 -13.68 6.72 7.48
N ASP A 68 -14.81 6.67 6.77
CA ASP A 68 -15.79 7.76 6.75
C ASP A 68 -15.14 9.15 6.46
N ALA A 69 -14.24 9.16 5.48
CA ALA A 69 -13.41 10.29 5.03
C ALA A 69 -12.33 10.79 6.01
N LYS A 70 -12.26 10.25 7.23
CA LYS A 70 -11.18 10.56 8.18
C LYS A 70 -9.97 9.70 7.91
N GLU A 71 -8.79 10.31 7.78
CA GLU A 71 -7.52 9.57 7.75
C GLU A 71 -7.29 8.86 9.09
N ILE A 72 -7.21 7.53 9.03
CA ILE A 72 -6.95 6.67 10.19
C ILE A 72 -5.55 6.04 10.13
N TYR A 73 -4.92 6.07 8.97
CA TYR A 73 -3.57 5.53 8.78
C TYR A 73 -2.87 6.17 7.58
N LYS A 74 -1.58 6.39 7.74
CA LYS A 74 -0.65 6.74 6.66
C LYS A 74 0.67 6.03 6.89
N GLY A 75 1.13 5.27 5.92
CA GLY A 75 2.36 4.48 6.06
C GLY A 75 2.78 3.80 4.77
N TRP A 76 3.84 3.01 4.87
CA TRP A 76 4.47 2.35 3.72
C TRP A 76 4.17 0.85 3.72
N LEU A 77 3.76 0.34 2.56
CA LEU A 77 3.70 -1.08 2.27
C LEU A 77 5.00 -1.49 1.58
N PHE A 78 5.61 -2.58 2.03
CA PHE A 78 6.84 -3.15 1.45
C PHE A 78 6.52 -4.51 0.85
N SER A 79 6.95 -4.76 -0.40
CA SER A 79 6.74 -6.08 -1.02
C SER A 79 7.64 -7.16 -0.43
N LEU A 80 8.88 -6.79 -0.09
CA LEU A 80 9.88 -7.70 0.49
C LEU A 80 9.66 -7.97 1.98
N TYR A 81 9.00 -7.04 2.68
CA TYR A 81 8.79 -7.10 4.12
C TYR A 81 7.32 -6.79 4.49
N PRO A 82 6.36 -7.64 4.09
CA PRO A 82 4.93 -7.34 4.15
C PRO A 82 4.37 -7.16 5.58
N THR A 83 5.10 -7.60 6.60
CA THR A 83 4.74 -7.44 8.01
C THR A 83 5.34 -6.20 8.66
N THR A 84 6.32 -5.56 8.02
CA THR A 84 7.02 -4.38 8.57
C THR A 84 6.15 -3.15 8.40
N HIS A 85 5.83 -2.47 9.51
CA HIS A 85 4.87 -1.36 9.56
C HIS A 85 3.51 -1.68 8.92
N ALA A 86 3.07 -2.94 9.01
CA ALA A 86 1.77 -3.33 8.47
C ALA A 86 0.65 -2.56 9.20
N PHE A 87 -0.30 -2.05 8.42
CA PHE A 87 -1.53 -1.47 8.98
C PHE A 87 -2.27 -2.54 9.77
N GLN A 88 -2.41 -2.33 11.08
CA GLN A 88 -3.11 -3.25 11.96
C GLN A 88 -4.59 -2.88 12.00
N HIS A 89 -5.41 -3.61 11.25
CA HIS A 89 -6.86 -3.51 11.30
C HIS A 89 -7.47 -4.86 11.71
N PRO A 90 -8.55 -4.87 12.52
CA PRO A 90 -9.21 -6.10 12.93
C PRO A 90 -9.65 -6.96 11.74
N PHE A 91 -10.00 -6.32 10.62
CA PHE A 91 -10.67 -7.00 9.51
C PHE A 91 -9.95 -6.92 8.16
N TYR A 92 -9.06 -5.96 7.96
CA TYR A 92 -8.43 -5.71 6.66
C TYR A 92 -6.91 -5.78 6.77
N GLY A 93 -6.27 -6.38 5.76
CA GLY A 93 -4.82 -6.36 5.58
C GLY A 93 -4.47 -5.83 4.20
N PHE A 94 -3.38 -5.08 4.10
CA PHE A 94 -2.90 -4.52 2.83
C PHE A 94 -1.46 -4.95 2.60
N THR A 95 -1.16 -5.41 1.40
CA THR A 95 0.19 -5.86 1.03
C THR A 95 0.50 -5.40 -0.39
N LEU A 96 1.66 -4.78 -0.57
CA LEU A 96 2.19 -4.50 -1.90
C LEU A 96 2.66 -5.82 -2.51
N VAL A 97 2.05 -6.23 -3.62
CA VAL A 97 2.39 -7.48 -4.31
C VAL A 97 3.45 -7.22 -5.37
N ASP A 98 3.21 -6.23 -6.23
CA ASP A 98 4.08 -5.95 -7.37
C ASP A 98 3.92 -4.52 -7.89
N TYR A 99 4.89 -4.05 -8.67
CA TYR A 99 4.80 -2.85 -9.49
C TYR A 99 5.03 -3.19 -10.96
N LEU A 100 3.94 -3.30 -11.72
CA LEU A 100 4.00 -3.43 -13.17
C LEU A 100 4.58 -2.15 -13.77
N THR A 101 5.87 -2.16 -14.12
CA THR A 101 6.43 -1.22 -15.08
C THR A 101 5.91 -1.64 -16.45
N SER A 102 5.11 -0.79 -17.10
CA SER A 102 4.95 -0.96 -18.54
C SER A 102 6.30 -0.62 -19.15
N SER A 103 7.03 -1.67 -19.56
CA SER A 103 8.24 -1.60 -20.37
C SER A 103 7.96 -0.95 -21.72
#